data_AF-A0A2C6A4R5-F1
#
_entry.id   AF-A0A2C6A4R5-F1
#
_cell.length_a   1.000
_cell.length_b   1.000
_cell.length_c   1.000
_cell.angle_alpha   90.00
_cell.angle_beta   90.00
_cell.angle_gamma   90.00
#
_symmetry.space_group_name_H-M   'P 1'
#
loop_
_entity.id
_entity.type
_entity.pdbx_description
1 polymer ?
#
loop_
_entity_poly.entity_id
_entity_poly.type
_entity_poly.pdbx_seq_one_letter_code
_entity_poly.pdbx_strand_id
1 'polypeptide(L)'
;MFATVARRLAQSAAEPMAKQASLAAAAMKAYPTRKVWPPDFEGLSVQQQLRYEKKYKRRAKLACRTPKLNKATKYGQLGTVIAGVLAFVFLSDFEFWGLVQKPSKETRRYILTICGIMDPDKRYERRADAPEALPPPDKEPEPKAE
;
A
#
# COMPACT_ATOMS: atom_id res chain seq x y z
N MET A 1 -21.23 21.85 -5.38
CA MET A 1 -20.34 21.58 -4.23
C MET A 1 -18.97 21.02 -4.63
N PHE A 2 -18.82 20.21 -5.68
CA PHE A 2 -17.51 19.61 -6.05
C PHE A 2 -16.55 20.55 -6.82
N ALA A 3 -17.06 21.53 -7.56
CA ALA A 3 -16.24 22.46 -8.34
C ALA A 3 -15.33 23.34 -7.46
N THR A 4 -15.80 23.72 -6.27
CA THR A 4 -15.00 24.48 -5.29
C THR A 4 -13.91 23.63 -4.66
N VAL A 5 -14.17 22.33 -4.44
CA VAL A 5 -13.17 21.36 -3.94
C VAL A 5 -12.09 21.12 -5.00
N ALA A 6 -12.48 20.89 -6.26
CA ALA A 6 -11.53 20.73 -7.37
C ALA A 6 -10.66 21.98 -7.57
N ARG A 7 -11.26 23.18 -7.51
CA ARG A 7 -10.52 24.45 -7.60
C ARG A 7 -9.54 24.63 -6.43
N ARG A 8 -9.93 24.28 -5.20
CA ARG A 8 -9.05 24.36 -4.02
C ARG A 8 -7.91 23.33 -4.08
N LEU A 9 -8.16 22.12 -4.58
CA LEU A 9 -7.12 21.11 -4.81
C LEU A 9 -6.13 21.56 -5.89
N ALA A 10 -6.61 22.10 -7.01
CA ALA A 10 -5.76 22.65 -8.06
C ALA A 10 -4.89 23.82 -7.56
N GLN A 11 -5.47 24.71 -6.75
CA GLN A 11 -4.75 25.80 -6.11
C GLN A 11 -3.68 25.29 -5.14
N SER A 12 -3.98 24.27 -4.32
CA SER A 12 -2.99 23.65 -3.40
C SER A 12 -1.83 22.98 -4.12
N ALA A 13 -2.01 22.54 -5.37
CA ALA A 13 -0.93 21.97 -6.18
C ALA A 13 -0.08 23.05 -6.87
N ALA A 14 -0.66 24.21 -7.20
CA ALA A 14 0.02 25.32 -7.85
C ALA A 14 0.78 26.23 -6.88
N GLU A 15 0.24 26.46 -5.67
CA GLU A 15 0.89 27.27 -4.62
C GLU A 15 2.31 26.83 -4.25
N PRO A 16 2.62 25.53 -4.02
CA PRO A 16 3.98 25.13 -3.67
C PRO A 16 4.95 25.37 -4.82
N MET A 17 4.52 25.20 -6.07
CA MET A 17 5.36 25.47 -7.25
C MET A 17 5.68 26.96 -7.38
N ALA A 18 4.68 27.83 -7.20
CA ALA A 18 4.86 29.27 -7.24
C ALA A 18 5.74 29.78 -6.10
N LYS A 19 5.52 29.30 -4.86
CA LYS A 19 6.35 29.63 -3.69
C LYS A 19 7.78 29.10 -3.86
N GLN A 20 7.94 27.91 -4.43
CA GLN A 20 9.25 27.34 -4.68
C GLN A 20 10.00 28.09 -5.80
N ALA A 21 9.30 28.56 -6.83
CA ALA A 21 9.86 29.42 -7.87
C ALA A 21 10.26 30.80 -7.32
N SER A 22 9.44 31.42 -6.48
CA SER A 22 9.77 32.72 -5.86
C SER A 22 10.93 32.60 -4.87
N LEU A 23 10.99 31.51 -4.09
CA LEU A 23 12.10 31.23 -3.19
C LEU A 23 13.39 30.93 -3.97
N ALA A 24 13.29 30.20 -5.08
CA ALA A 24 14.43 29.97 -5.98
C ALA A 24 14.92 31.29 -6.59
N ALA A 25 14.02 32.17 -7.04
CA ALA A 25 14.37 33.48 -7.57
C ALA A 25 15.02 34.38 -6.50
N ALA A 26 14.49 34.38 -5.27
CA ALA A 26 15.07 35.11 -4.14
C ALA A 26 16.46 34.56 -3.78
N ALA A 27 16.64 33.24 -3.77
CA ALA A 27 17.94 32.60 -3.54
C ALA A 27 18.96 32.91 -4.65
N MET A 28 18.53 32.94 -5.92
CA MET A 28 19.39 33.32 -7.05
C MET A 28 19.83 34.78 -6.97
N LYS A 29 18.99 35.68 -6.44
CA LYS A 29 19.35 37.08 -6.21
C LYS A 29 20.35 37.24 -5.06
N ALA A 30 20.21 36.44 -4.00
CA ALA A 30 21.11 36.45 -2.84
C ALA A 30 22.49 35.83 -3.16
N TYR A 31 22.51 34.77 -3.96
CA TYR A 31 23.72 34.05 -4.35
C TYR A 31 23.84 34.02 -5.87
N PRO A 32 24.45 35.04 -6.50
CA PRO A 32 24.56 35.11 -7.94
C PRO A 32 25.35 33.91 -8.47
N THR A 33 24.75 33.17 -9.39
CA THR A 33 25.40 32.04 -10.03
C THR A 33 26.55 32.53 -10.90
N ARG A 34 27.76 31.99 -10.72
CA ARG A 34 28.93 32.32 -11.57
C ARG A 34 28.69 32.10 -13.07
N LYS A 35 27.73 31.24 -13.43
CA LYS A 35 27.37 30.93 -14.81
C LYS A 35 25.87 31.07 -14.98
N VAL A 36 25.44 31.88 -15.95
CA VAL A 36 24.04 32.06 -16.30
C VAL A 36 23.50 30.75 -16.89
N TRP A 37 22.35 30.33 -16.39
CA TRP A 37 21.58 29.21 -16.89
C TRP A 37 20.18 29.74 -17.24
N PRO A 38 19.57 29.39 -18.38
CA PRO A 38 19.99 28.45 -19.42
C PRO A 38 21.13 29.00 -20.30
N PRO A 39 21.99 28.14 -20.88
CA PRO A 39 22.89 28.57 -21.95
C PRO A 39 22.09 28.83 -23.24
N ASP A 40 22.46 29.86 -23.99
CA ASP A 40 21.88 30.12 -25.31
C ASP A 40 22.28 29.01 -26.28
N PHE A 41 21.34 28.13 -26.63
CA PHE A 41 21.64 26.96 -27.47
C PHE A 41 21.93 27.35 -28.91
N GLU A 42 21.37 28.44 -29.41
CA GLU A 42 21.54 28.91 -30.79
C GLU A 42 22.97 29.36 -31.11
N GLY A 43 23.70 29.88 -30.11
CA GLY A 43 25.10 30.31 -30.27
C GLY A 43 26.14 29.22 -30.05
N LEU A 44 25.72 27.98 -29.74
CA LEU A 44 26.62 26.86 -29.42
C LEU A 44 26.90 26.00 -30.65
N SER A 45 28.11 25.44 -30.72
CA SER A 45 28.41 24.45 -31.76
C SER A 45 27.59 23.18 -31.54
N VAL A 46 27.25 22.48 -32.63
CA VAL A 46 26.45 21.23 -32.60
C VAL A 46 27.07 20.18 -31.66
N GLN A 47 28.41 20.10 -31.62
CA GLN A 47 29.11 19.19 -30.71
C GLN A 47 28.89 19.56 -29.23
N GLN A 48 28.87 20.85 -28.91
CA GLN A 48 28.59 21.32 -27.56
C GLN A 48 27.13 21.06 -27.17
N GLN A 49 26.19 21.33 -28.08
CA GLN A 49 24.77 21.04 -27.88
C GLN A 49 24.55 19.55 -27.55
N LEU A 50 25.13 18.64 -28.32
CA LEU A 50 25.04 17.19 -28.09
C LEU A 50 25.62 16.78 -26.72
N ARG A 51 26.72 17.40 -26.29
CA ARG A 51 27.31 17.15 -24.95
C ARG A 51 26.35 17.58 -23.85
N TYR A 52 25.71 18.74 -23.98
CA TYR A 52 24.74 19.23 -23.00
C TYR A 52 23.48 18.37 -22.98
N GLU A 53 22.96 17.97 -24.14
CA GLU A 53 21.82 17.08 -24.25
C GLU A 53 22.10 15.73 -23.55
N LYS A 54 23.26 15.12 -23.83
CA LYS A 54 23.68 13.86 -23.18
C LYS A 54 23.85 14.03 -21.67
N LYS A 55 24.31 15.19 -21.20
CA LYS A 55 24.44 15.51 -19.76
C LYS A 55 23.07 15.68 -19.11
N TYR A 56 22.16 16.38 -19.77
CA TYR A 56 20.78 16.59 -19.32
C TYR A 56 20.03 15.26 -19.21
N LYS A 57 20.02 14.44 -20.27
CA LYS A 57 19.37 13.12 -20.28
C LYS A 57 19.89 12.22 -19.16
N ARG A 58 21.20 12.23 -18.89
CA ARG A 58 21.81 11.50 -17.77
C ARG A 58 21.30 11.98 -16.41
N ARG A 59 21.28 13.30 -16.18
CA ARG A 59 20.77 13.88 -14.92
C ARG A 59 19.28 13.63 -14.74
N ALA A 60 18.49 13.78 -15.80
CA ALA A 60 17.06 13.48 -15.78
C ALA A 60 16.81 12.00 -15.44
N LYS A 61 17.55 11.06 -16.07
CA LYS A 61 17.45 9.63 -15.72
C LYS A 61 17.81 9.36 -14.26
N LEU A 62 18.84 10.03 -13.73
CA LEU A 62 19.26 9.88 -12.34
C LEU A 62 18.21 10.44 -11.36
N ALA A 63 17.71 11.64 -11.64
CA ALA A 63 16.66 12.29 -10.86
C ALA A 63 15.34 11.51 -10.90
N CYS A 64 15.04 10.84 -12.02
CA CYS A 64 13.87 9.97 -12.16
C CYS A 64 14.09 8.55 -11.62
N ARG A 65 15.32 8.16 -11.23
CA ARG A 65 15.63 6.84 -10.64
C ARG A 65 15.35 6.78 -9.13
N THR A 66 15.68 7.84 -8.40
CA THR A 66 15.47 7.97 -6.95
C THR A 66 14.01 8.01 -6.44
N PRO A 67 12.98 8.50 -7.17
CA PRO A 67 11.62 8.62 -6.64
C PRO A 67 10.91 7.28 -6.49
N LYS A 68 11.44 6.17 -7.03
CA LYS A 68 10.84 4.84 -6.88
C LYS A 68 10.85 4.37 -5.42
N LEU A 69 11.95 4.60 -4.70
CA LEU A 69 12.07 4.17 -3.30
C LEU A 69 11.18 5.02 -2.38
N ASN A 70 11.17 6.34 -2.57
CA ASN A 70 10.29 7.24 -1.81
C ASN A 70 8.80 6.98 -2.07
N LYS A 71 8.44 6.54 -3.28
CA LYS A 71 7.08 6.09 -3.58
C LYS A 71 6.77 4.77 -2.89
N ALA A 72 7.70 3.80 -2.95
CA ALA A 72 7.54 2.51 -2.30
C ALA A 72 7.35 2.65 -0.79
N THR A 73 8.11 3.50 -0.11
CA THR A 73 7.93 3.74 1.33
C THR A 73 6.59 4.38 1.65
N LYS A 74 6.10 5.32 0.83
CA LYS A 74 4.75 5.89 0.98
C LYS A 74 3.64 4.86 0.79
N TYR A 75 3.76 4.00 -0.21
CA TYR A 75 2.82 2.88 -0.40
C TYR A 75 2.90 1.87 0.75
N GLY A 76 4.10 1.60 1.26
CA GLY A 76 4.30 0.78 2.45
C GLY A 76 3.61 1.39 3.68
N GLN A 77 3.80 2.68 3.94
CA GLN A 77 3.12 3.40 5.03
C GLN A 77 1.60 3.37 4.86
N LEU A 78 1.08 3.57 3.65
CA LEU A 78 -0.35 3.45 3.39
C LEU A 78 -0.85 2.02 3.65
N GLY A 79 -0.09 1.02 3.20
CA GLY A 79 -0.38 -0.39 3.42
C GLY A 79 -0.41 -0.76 4.90
N THR A 80 0.54 -0.27 5.70
CA THR A 80 0.57 -0.52 7.15
C THR A 80 -0.59 0.16 7.87
N VAL A 81 -0.97 1.37 7.47
CA VAL A 81 -2.15 2.05 8.02
C VAL A 81 -3.43 1.27 7.69
N ILE A 82 -3.61 0.86 6.42
CA ILE A 82 -4.78 0.06 6.01
C ILE A 82 -4.81 -1.27 6.77
N ALA A 83 -3.68 -1.98 6.84
CA ALA A 83 -3.58 -3.24 7.57
C ALA A 83 -3.89 -3.06 9.06
N GLY A 84 -3.40 -1.97 9.68
CA GLY A 84 -3.68 -1.63 11.06
C GLY A 84 -5.16 -1.35 11.30
N VAL A 85 -5.82 -0.61 10.42
CA VAL A 85 -7.27 -0.34 10.49
C VAL A 85 -8.07 -1.63 10.31
N LEU A 86 -7.71 -2.49 9.35
CA LEU A 86 -8.38 -3.78 9.16
C LEU A 86 -8.18 -4.67 10.39
N ALA A 87 -6.95 -4.81 10.88
CA ALA A 87 -6.68 -5.60 12.09
C ALA A 87 -7.47 -5.06 13.28
N PHE A 88 -7.50 -3.74 13.45
CA PHE A 88 -8.31 -3.10 14.48
C PHE A 88 -9.79 -3.48 14.33
N VAL A 89 -10.40 -3.26 13.18
CA VAL A 89 -11.84 -3.56 12.96
C VAL A 89 -12.17 -5.04 13.13
N PHE A 90 -11.31 -5.96 12.67
CA PHE A 90 -11.60 -7.40 12.70
C PHE A 90 -11.22 -8.08 14.03
N LEU A 91 -10.21 -7.59 14.74
CA LEU A 91 -9.73 -8.21 15.98
C LEU A 91 -10.22 -7.52 17.26
N SER A 92 -10.65 -6.25 17.20
CA SER A 92 -11.25 -5.60 18.37
C SER A 92 -12.72 -5.97 18.53
N ASP A 93 -13.13 -6.20 19.78
CA ASP A 93 -14.53 -6.39 20.14
C ASP A 93 -15.12 -5.02 20.47
N PHE A 94 -15.75 -4.36 19.48
CA PHE A 94 -16.38 -3.06 19.69
C PHE A 94 -17.83 -3.19 20.13
N GLU A 95 -18.15 -2.53 21.24
CA GLU A 95 -19.52 -2.29 21.67
C GLU A 95 -19.97 -0.93 21.11
N PHE A 96 -20.43 -0.91 19.86
CA PHE A 96 -20.75 0.37 19.21
C PHE A 96 -22.06 0.98 19.76
N TRP A 97 -23.04 0.18 20.17
CA TRP A 97 -24.38 0.63 20.64
C TRP A 97 -25.00 -0.37 21.65
N GLY A 98 -24.25 -0.83 22.66
CA GLY A 98 -24.72 -1.82 23.65
C GLY A 98 -24.95 -3.25 23.11
N LEU A 99 -24.76 -3.46 21.81
CA LEU A 99 -24.67 -4.76 21.17
C LEU A 99 -23.19 -5.13 21.06
N VAL A 100 -22.79 -6.21 21.74
CA VAL A 100 -21.44 -6.79 21.59
C VAL A 100 -21.34 -7.39 20.20
N GLN A 101 -20.82 -6.62 19.24
CA GLN A 101 -20.61 -7.11 17.88
C GLN A 101 -19.37 -7.99 17.88
N LYS A 102 -19.58 -9.31 17.90
CA LYS A 102 -18.53 -10.30 17.70
C LYS A 102 -18.43 -10.56 16.19
N PRO A 103 -17.43 -10.01 15.46
CA PRO A 103 -17.17 -10.47 14.10
C PRO A 103 -16.96 -12.00 14.14
N SER A 104 -17.36 -12.69 13.08
CA SER A 104 -17.54 -14.16 13.13
C SER A 104 -16.30 -14.87 13.70
N LYS A 105 -16.52 -15.71 14.73
CA LYS A 105 -15.43 -16.45 15.40
C LYS A 105 -14.64 -17.32 14.42
N GLU A 106 -15.34 -17.81 13.40
CA GLU A 106 -14.76 -18.59 12.30
C GLU A 106 -13.78 -17.76 11.48
N THR A 107 -14.10 -16.51 11.16
CA THR A 107 -13.19 -15.63 10.42
C THR A 107 -11.93 -15.32 11.23
N ARG A 108 -12.05 -15.08 12.54
CA ARG A 108 -10.88 -14.88 13.41
C ARG A 108 -10.03 -16.14 13.56
N ARG A 109 -10.66 -17.31 13.74
CA ARG A 109 -9.94 -18.59 13.77
C ARG A 109 -9.20 -18.79 12.45
N TYR A 110 -9.87 -18.64 11.31
CA TYR A 110 -9.24 -18.74 10.00
C TYR A 110 -8.04 -17.79 9.85
N ILE A 111 -8.18 -16.51 10.24
CA ILE A 111 -7.11 -15.50 10.12
C ILE A 111 -5.94 -15.77 11.08
N LEU A 112 -6.23 -16.06 12.35
CA LEU A 112 -5.21 -16.31 13.37
C LEU A 112 -4.47 -17.62 13.12
N THR A 113 -5.17 -18.59 12.54
CA THR A 113 -4.67 -19.94 12.33
C THR A 113 -4.09 -20.11 10.92
N ILE A 114 -3.10 -19.29 10.52
CA ILE A 114 -2.41 -19.34 9.21
C ILE A 114 -3.40 -19.68 8.06
N CYS A 115 -4.45 -18.88 7.88
CA CYS A 115 -5.50 -19.13 6.88
C CYS A 115 -6.19 -20.50 7.00
N GLY A 116 -6.50 -20.95 8.21
CA GLY A 116 -7.18 -22.20 8.53
C GLY A 116 -6.31 -23.47 8.41
N ILE A 117 -5.02 -23.36 8.13
CA ILE A 117 -4.12 -24.52 7.96
C ILE A 117 -3.94 -25.30 9.28
N MET A 118 -3.97 -24.61 10.40
CA MET A 118 -3.68 -25.18 11.72
C MET A 118 -4.93 -25.27 12.62
N ASP A 119 -6.13 -25.23 12.02
CA ASP A 119 -7.38 -25.27 12.79
C ASP A 119 -7.53 -26.64 13.48
N PRO A 120 -7.66 -26.69 14.82
CA PRO A 120 -7.73 -27.95 15.57
C PRO A 120 -8.96 -28.77 15.21
N ASP A 121 -10.08 -28.10 14.91
CA ASP A 121 -11.35 -28.73 14.55
C ASP A 121 -11.28 -29.37 13.15
N LYS A 122 -10.60 -28.73 12.19
CA LYS A 122 -10.38 -29.24 10.83
C LYS A 122 -9.40 -30.41 10.76
N ARG A 123 -8.62 -30.64 11.82
CA ARG A 123 -7.68 -31.77 11.91
C ARG A 123 -8.39 -33.12 11.93
N TYR A 124 -9.64 -33.14 12.36
CA TYR A 124 -10.47 -34.34 12.48
C TYR A 124 -11.55 -34.44 11.39
N GLU A 125 -11.69 -33.41 10.56
CA GLU A 125 -12.62 -33.44 9.43
C GLU A 125 -12.13 -34.45 8.38
N ARG A 126 -13.01 -35.38 8.04
CA ARG A 126 -12.78 -36.37 7.00
C ARG A 126 -12.71 -35.61 5.67
N ARG A 127 -11.63 -35.81 4.90
CA ARG A 127 -11.48 -35.19 3.57
C ARG A 127 -12.65 -35.61 2.68
N ALA A 128 -13.18 -34.68 1.89
CA ALA A 128 -14.27 -34.97 0.95
C ALA A 128 -13.91 -36.08 -0.05
N ASP A 129 -12.62 -36.25 -0.34
CA ASP A 129 -12.10 -37.27 -1.28
C ASP A 129 -11.82 -38.62 -0.61
N ALA A 130 -12.06 -38.77 0.69
CA ALA A 130 -11.81 -40.03 1.39
C ALA A 130 -12.93 -41.04 1.09
N PRO A 131 -12.60 -42.32 0.79
CA PRO A 131 -13.61 -43.34 0.55
C PRO A 131 -14.50 -43.53 1.78
N GLU A 132 -15.80 -43.77 1.55
CA GLU A 132 -16.84 -43.99 2.58
C GLU A 132 -16.34 -44.97 3.65
N ALA A 133 -16.54 -44.64 4.93
CA ALA A 133 -16.22 -45.58 5.98
C ALA A 133 -17.16 -46.77 5.85
N LEU A 134 -16.62 -48.00 5.86
CA LEU A 134 -17.47 -49.17 6.00
C LEU A 134 -18.30 -49.01 7.30
N PRO A 135 -19.61 -49.32 7.26
CA PRO A 135 -20.42 -49.27 8.47
C PRO A 135 -19.78 -50.16 9.54
N PRO A 136 -19.82 -49.76 10.83
CA PRO A 136 -19.29 -50.60 11.91
C PRO A 136 -20.00 -51.97 11.87
N PRO A 137 -19.26 -53.08 12.11
CA PRO A 137 -19.87 -54.40 12.17
C PRO A 137 -20.98 -54.40 13.22
N ASP A 138 -22.13 -54.97 12.84
CA ASP A 138 -23.35 -55.00 13.65
C ASP A 138 -23.04 -55.39 15.09
N LYS A 139 -23.45 -54.54 16.04
CA LYS A 139 -23.36 -54.84 17.47
C LYS A 139 -24.19 -56.11 17.73
N GLU A 140 -23.54 -57.16 18.21
CA GLU A 140 -24.20 -58.35 18.74
C GLU A 140 -25.27 -57.94 19.77
N PRO A 141 -26.47 -58.55 19.77
CA PRO A 141 -27.52 -58.17 20.70
C PRO A 141 -27.14 -58.60 22.13
N GLU A 142 -27.01 -57.62 23.02
CA GLU A 142 -26.86 -57.87 24.46
C GLU A 142 -28.08 -58.66 24.98
N PRO A 143 -27.88 -59.74 25.77
CA PRO A 143 -28.98 -60.49 26.36
C PRO A 143 -29.68 -59.62 27.41
N LYS A 144 -30.98 -59.43 27.24
CA LYS A 144 -31.86 -58.80 28.22
C LYS A 144 -31.80 -59.59 29.54
N ALA A 145 -31.38 -58.94 30.62
CA ALA A 145 -31.54 -59.44 31.96
C ALA A 145 -33.02 -59.35 32.37
N GLU A 146 -33.61 -60.49 32.71
CA GLU A 146 -34.86 -60.61 33.48
C GLU A 146 -34.62 -60.35 34.98
#